data_AF-A0A6G0HFP6-F1
#
_entry.id   AF-A0A6G0HFP6-F1
#
_cell.length_a   1.000
_cell.length_b   1.000
_cell.length_c   1.000
_cell.angle_alpha   90.00
_cell.angle_beta   90.00
_cell.angle_gamma   90.00
#
_symmetry.space_group_name_H-M   'P 1'
#
loop_
_entity.id
_entity.type
_entity.pdbx_description
1 polymer ?
#
loop_
_entity_poly.entity_id
_entity_poly.type
_entity_poly.pdbx_seq_one_letter_code
_entity_poly.pdbx_strand_id
1 'polypeptide(L)'
;MEFSVEEFVAHPSLEQFHSCTKEQLISLATVLEIPLSKQMKKQIMKAELLSVLTKKGLLNDVPLKGVVAGSDGGEAVRLKELEIEIHRLDLKEKELFGELEIRKMEEETKRQIRLKELELQQTPPSQPPPPSSPSGFDVNKCIRFVPSFNDKDVRACS
;
A
#
# COMPACT_ATOMS: atom_id res chain seq x y z
N MET A 1 26.34 41.89 12.64
CA MET A 1 24.89 41.90 12.92
C MET A 1 24.72 41.70 14.41
N GLU A 2 24.15 42.69 15.09
CA GLU A 2 23.68 42.52 16.46
C GLU A 2 22.50 41.53 16.45
N PHE A 3 22.55 40.53 17.32
CA PHE A 3 21.40 39.68 17.60
C PHE A 3 20.59 40.38 18.69
N SER A 4 19.36 40.78 18.38
CA SER A 4 18.41 41.25 19.39
C SER A 4 17.61 40.06 19.92
N VAL A 5 17.61 39.91 21.24
CA VAL A 5 16.86 38.86 21.94
C VAL A 5 15.36 39.11 21.79
N GLU A 6 14.95 40.37 21.80
CA GLU A 6 13.57 40.83 21.74
C GLU A 6 12.97 40.55 20.35
N GLU A 7 13.73 40.81 19.28
CA GLU A 7 13.32 40.49 17.91
C GLU A 7 13.17 38.98 17.69
N PHE A 8 14.08 38.20 18.27
CA PHE A 8 14.00 36.74 18.24
C PHE A 8 12.77 36.19 18.98
N VAL A 9 12.37 36.77 20.11
CA VAL A 9 11.15 36.36 20.82
C VAL A 9 9.89 36.70 20.01
N ALA A 10 9.91 37.81 19.25
CA ALA A 10 8.81 38.19 18.37
C ALA A 10 8.74 37.31 17.10
N HIS A 11 9.89 36.97 16.51
CA HIS A 11 10.00 36.14 15.32
C HIS A 11 11.07 35.06 15.51
N PRO A 12 10.73 33.98 16.23
CA PRO A 12 11.69 32.90 16.51
C PRO A 12 12.05 32.18 15.21
N SER A 13 13.32 32.27 14.82
CA SER A 13 13.85 31.56 13.64
C SER A 13 14.95 30.58 14.01
N LEU A 14 14.91 29.39 13.40
CA LEU A 14 15.85 28.32 13.70
C LEU A 14 17.30 28.73 13.30
N GLU A 15 17.46 29.44 12.19
CA GLU A 15 18.76 29.89 11.68
C GLU A 15 19.46 30.89 12.63
N GLN A 16 18.70 31.83 13.20
CA GLN A 16 19.23 32.77 14.19
C GLN A 16 19.63 32.01 15.47
N PHE A 17 18.80 31.06 15.92
CA PHE A 17 19.11 30.25 17.10
C PHE A 17 20.41 29.42 16.94
N HIS A 18 20.66 28.89 15.74
CA HIS A 18 21.89 28.14 15.48
C HIS A 18 23.13 29.03 15.39
N SER A 19 23.01 30.28 14.94
CA SER A 19 24.11 31.23 14.83
C SER A 19 24.43 31.97 16.13
N CYS A 20 23.55 31.91 17.15
CA CYS A 20 23.78 32.53 18.46
C CYS A 20 25.13 32.13 19.11
N THR A 21 25.80 33.12 19.70
CA THR A 21 26.97 32.98 20.56
C THR A 21 26.56 32.54 21.97
N LYS A 22 27.54 32.11 22.78
CA LYS A 22 27.28 31.63 24.14
C LYS A 22 26.67 32.72 25.03
N GLU A 23 27.06 33.98 24.84
CA GLU A 23 26.56 35.13 25.59
C GLU A 23 25.12 35.49 25.19
N GLN A 24 24.80 35.38 23.89
CA GLN A 24 23.45 35.57 23.37
C GLN A 24 22.48 34.50 23.87
N LEU A 25 22.92 33.24 23.98
CA LEU A 25 22.12 32.15 24.57
C LEU A 25 21.82 32.39 26.05
N ILE A 26 22.78 32.92 26.81
CA ILE A 26 22.58 33.28 28.23
C ILE A 26 21.61 34.47 28.35
N SER A 27 21.74 35.46 27.47
CA SER A 27 20.85 36.62 27.43
C SER A 27 19.42 36.22 27.09
N LEU A 28 19.24 35.36 26.08
CA LEU A 28 17.96 34.76 25.71
C LEU A 28 17.36 33.93 26.86
N ALA A 29 18.18 33.13 27.56
CA ALA A 29 17.72 32.37 28.71
C ALA A 29 17.29 33.26 29.88
N THR A 30 17.93 34.42 30.06
CA THR A 30 17.52 35.39 31.08
C THR A 30 16.14 35.97 30.78
N VAL A 31 15.88 36.32 29.52
CA VAL A 31 14.57 36.83 29.06
C VAL A 31 13.47 35.76 29.12
N LEU A 32 13.82 34.51 28.85
CA LEU A 32 12.88 33.38 28.90
C LEU A 32 12.74 32.74 30.30
N GLU A 33 13.43 33.29 31.31
CA GLU A 33 13.51 32.81 32.69
C GLU A 33 13.98 31.35 32.82
N ILE A 34 14.93 30.93 31.97
CA ILE A 34 15.49 29.57 31.97
C ILE A 34 16.82 29.58 32.76
N PRO A 35 17.00 28.67 33.74
CA PRO A 35 18.22 28.61 34.54
C PRO A 35 19.37 27.98 33.75
N LEU A 36 20.14 28.80 33.03
CA LEU A 36 21.37 28.36 32.37
C LEU A 36 22.62 28.81 33.13
N SER A 37 23.52 27.86 33.41
CA SER A 37 24.82 28.15 34.02
C SER A 37 25.88 28.46 32.96
N LYS A 38 26.68 29.51 33.18
CA LYS A 38 27.82 29.89 32.32
C LYS A 38 28.85 28.77 32.14
N GLN A 39 28.90 27.80 33.05
CA GLN A 39 29.79 26.64 32.96
C GLN A 39 29.31 25.56 31.99
N MET A 40 28.04 25.58 31.57
CA MET A 40 27.50 24.58 30.64
C MET A 40 28.11 24.73 29.23
N LYS A 41 28.20 23.61 28.53
CA LYS A 41 28.62 23.58 27.12
C LYS A 41 27.55 24.25 26.25
N LYS A 42 27.97 24.96 25.20
CA LYS A 42 27.08 25.64 24.24
C LYS A 42 25.98 24.72 23.70
N GLN A 43 26.29 23.43 23.48
CA GLN A 43 25.34 22.43 22.99
C GLN A 43 24.26 22.08 24.02
N ILE A 44 24.62 21.99 25.31
CA ILE A 44 23.68 21.71 26.39
C ILE A 44 22.73 22.91 26.56
N MET A 45 23.28 24.13 26.52
CA MET A 45 22.49 25.36 26.53
C MET A 45 21.48 25.41 25.38
N LYS A 46 21.91 25.04 24.16
CA LYS A 46 21.04 24.98 22.98
C LYS A 46 19.94 23.93 23.14
N ALA A 47 20.26 22.73 23.64
CA ALA A 47 19.28 21.67 23.83
C ALA A 47 18.20 22.07 24.83
N GLU A 48 18.59 22.67 25.96
CA GLU A 48 17.65 23.12 27.00
C GLU A 48 16.75 24.24 26.49
N LEU A 49 17.34 25.25 25.85
CA LEU A 49 16.60 26.35 25.23
C LEU A 49 15.66 25.85 24.13
N LEU A 50 16.12 24.95 23.25
CA LEU A 50 15.31 24.41 22.18
C LEU A 50 14.13 23.61 22.74
N SER A 51 14.34 22.80 23.78
CA SER A 51 13.24 22.07 24.45
C SER A 51 12.17 23.03 24.98
N VAL A 52 12.58 24.15 25.60
CA VAL A 52 11.64 25.14 26.13
C VAL A 52 10.96 25.94 25.01
N LEU A 53 11.70 26.32 23.97
CA LEU A 53 11.15 27.03 22.81
C LEU A 53 10.14 26.17 22.04
N THR A 54 10.40 24.88 21.90
CA THR A 54 9.45 23.91 21.35
C THR A 54 8.21 23.77 22.22
N LYS A 55 8.37 23.64 23.55
CA LYS A 55 7.24 23.56 24.49
C LYS A 55 6.37 24.82 24.46
N LYS A 56 6.99 25.98 24.24
CA LYS A 56 6.30 27.26 24.07
C LYS A 56 5.72 27.47 22.66
N GLY A 57 5.94 26.54 21.74
CA GLY A 57 5.47 26.63 20.34
C GLY A 57 6.17 27.71 19.52
N LEU A 58 7.31 28.22 19.99
CA LEU A 58 8.10 29.26 19.31
C LEU A 58 8.98 28.66 18.22
N LEU A 59 9.43 27.41 18.37
CA LEU A 59 10.17 26.69 17.35
C LEU A 59 9.53 25.32 17.14
N ASN A 60 9.34 24.92 15.89
CA ASN A 60 8.86 23.59 15.58
C ASN A 60 10.02 22.61 15.71
N ASP A 61 9.90 21.66 16.64
CA ASP A 61 10.85 20.56 16.80
C ASP A 61 10.84 19.73 15.52
N VAL A 62 11.89 19.87 14.70
CA VAL A 62 12.38 18.70 14.01
C VAL A 62 13.37 18.08 15.00
N PRO A 63 13.09 16.89 15.56
CA PRO A 63 13.86 16.34 16.67
C PRO A 63 15.35 16.24 16.34
N LEU A 64 16.15 17.17 16.86
CA LEU A 64 17.61 17.14 16.76
C LEU A 64 18.16 16.08 17.71
N LYS A 65 18.21 14.83 17.23
CA LYS A 65 18.90 13.74 17.91
C LYS A 65 20.40 13.80 17.60
N GLY A 66 21.14 14.45 18.49
CA GLY A 66 22.54 14.14 18.78
C GLY A 66 23.60 14.63 17.79
N VAL A 67 24.41 15.59 18.24
CA VAL A 67 25.68 15.97 17.59
C VAL A 67 26.63 14.76 17.57
N VAL A 68 26.87 14.22 16.37
CA VAL A 68 28.23 13.90 15.91
C VAL A 68 28.42 14.52 14.53
N ALA A 69 29.48 15.31 14.42
CA ALA A 69 29.92 15.88 13.16
C ALA A 69 30.30 14.77 12.17
N GLY A 70 29.68 14.76 10.99
CA GLY A 70 30.10 13.93 9.86
C GLY A 70 28.97 13.53 8.93
N SER A 71 28.82 14.26 7.83
CA SER A 71 28.09 13.92 6.61
C SER A 71 26.56 13.70 6.72
N ASP A 72 25.84 14.69 6.19
CA ASP A 72 24.41 14.74 5.84
C ASP A 72 23.91 13.56 4.96
N GLY A 73 24.80 12.66 4.51
CA GLY A 73 24.42 11.45 3.77
C GLY A 73 23.88 10.31 4.65
N GLY A 74 24.24 10.23 5.93
CA GLY A 74 23.94 9.03 6.74
C GLY A 74 22.47 8.88 7.15
N GLU A 75 21.78 9.99 7.42
CA GLU A 75 20.37 9.99 7.79
C GLU A 75 19.48 9.74 6.58
N ALA A 76 19.78 10.38 5.44
CA ALA A 76 19.13 10.13 4.16
C ALA A 76 19.29 8.66 3.71
N VAL A 77 20.45 8.05 3.96
CA VAL A 77 20.66 6.62 3.68
C VAL A 77 19.78 5.75 4.58
N ARG A 78 19.68 6.02 5.88
CA ARG A 78 18.81 5.27 6.81
C ARG A 78 17.32 5.38 6.47
N LEU A 79 16.87 6.57 6.05
CA LEU A 79 15.50 6.78 5.57
C LEU A 79 15.22 5.93 4.32
N LYS A 80 16.14 5.95 3.34
CA LYS A 80 16.03 5.12 2.13
C LYS A 80 16.09 3.62 2.42
N GLU A 81 16.95 3.19 3.34
CA GLU A 81 17.02 1.80 3.80
C GLU A 81 15.69 1.36 4.41
N LEU A 82 15.08 2.20 5.24
CA LEU A 82 13.78 1.90 5.84
C LEU A 82 12.66 1.86 4.78
N GLU A 83 12.68 2.78 3.82
CA GLU A 83 11.72 2.82 2.72
C GLU A 83 11.82 1.57 1.83
N ILE A 84 13.04 1.11 1.54
CA ILE A 84 13.29 -0.14 0.83
C ILE A 84 12.75 -1.34 1.62
N GLU A 85 12.96 -1.37 2.94
CA GLU A 85 12.46 -2.45 3.79
C GLU A 85 10.92 -2.48 3.81
N ILE A 86 10.28 -1.31 3.92
CA ILE A 86 8.82 -1.19 3.82
C ILE A 86 8.33 -1.73 2.48
N HIS A 87 8.95 -1.33 1.37
CA HIS A 87 8.55 -1.78 0.04
C HIS A 87 8.76 -3.30 -0.14
N ARG A 88 9.83 -3.85 0.44
CA ARG A 88 10.08 -5.30 0.45
C ARG A 88 8.98 -6.05 1.20
N LEU A 89 8.53 -5.53 2.34
CA LEU A 89 7.46 -6.14 3.12
C LEU A 89 6.11 -6.07 2.40
N ASP A 90 5.79 -4.95 1.77
CA ASP A 90 4.54 -4.75 1.00
C ASP A 90 4.45 -5.74 -0.17
N LEU A 91 5.55 -5.93 -0.92
CA LEU A 91 5.60 -6.92 -2.01
C LEU A 91 5.36 -8.34 -1.51
N LYS A 92 5.95 -8.70 -0.36
CA LYS A 92 5.77 -10.02 0.26
C LYS A 92 4.35 -10.24 0.77
N GLU A 93 3.74 -9.22 1.35
CA GLU A 93 2.34 -9.28 1.79
C GLU A 93 1.41 -9.48 0.58
N LYS A 94 1.63 -8.74 -0.50
CA LYS A 94 0.86 -8.87 -1.74
C LYS A 94 1.00 -10.25 -2.39
N GLU A 95 2.20 -10.82 -2.40
CA GLU A 95 2.45 -12.18 -2.88
C GLU A 95 1.68 -13.21 -2.05
N LEU A 96 1.78 -13.13 -0.73
CA LEU A 96 1.08 -14.03 0.19
C LEU A 96 -0.45 -13.92 0.04
N PHE A 97 -0.95 -12.69 -0.09
CA PHE A 97 -2.37 -12.44 -0.32
C PHE A 97 -2.85 -13.06 -1.64
N GLY A 98 -2.07 -12.91 -2.72
CA GLY A 98 -2.36 -13.53 -4.01
C GLY A 98 -2.38 -15.06 -3.93
N GLU A 99 -1.41 -15.66 -3.24
CA GLU A 99 -1.34 -17.12 -3.06
C GLU A 99 -2.54 -17.67 -2.27
N LEU A 100 -2.95 -16.97 -1.21
CA LEU A 100 -4.14 -17.34 -0.43
C LEU A 100 -5.42 -17.24 -1.24
N GLU A 101 -5.57 -16.19 -2.05
CA GLU A 101 -6.75 -16.01 -2.90
C GLU A 101 -6.84 -17.10 -3.97
N ILE A 102 -5.71 -17.47 -4.60
CA ILE A 102 -5.64 -18.58 -5.55
C ILE A 102 -6.06 -19.89 -4.87
N ARG A 103 -5.45 -20.24 -3.73
CA ARG A 103 -5.78 -21.47 -3.00
C ARG A 103 -7.26 -21.53 -2.64
N LYS A 104 -7.83 -20.42 -2.22
CA LYS A 104 -9.25 -20.31 -1.89
C LYS A 104 -10.13 -20.56 -3.12
N MET A 105 -9.79 -19.98 -4.28
CA MET A 105 -10.50 -20.22 -5.53
C MET A 105 -10.40 -21.67 -5.99
N GLU A 106 -9.23 -22.29 -5.86
CA GLU A 106 -9.01 -23.70 -6.20
C GLU A 106 -9.83 -24.62 -5.30
N GLU A 107 -9.85 -24.38 -3.99
CA GLU A 107 -10.68 -25.14 -3.06
C GLU A 107 -12.17 -25.01 -3.36
N GLU A 108 -12.64 -23.80 -3.69
CA GLU A 108 -14.03 -23.57 -4.05
C GLU A 108 -14.39 -24.28 -5.37
N THR A 109 -13.52 -24.20 -6.38
CA THR A 109 -13.70 -24.93 -7.63
C THR A 109 -13.73 -26.44 -7.40
N LYS A 110 -12.85 -26.94 -6.52
CA LYS A 110 -12.83 -28.35 -6.11
C LYS A 110 -14.11 -28.77 -5.39
N ARG A 111 -14.68 -27.90 -4.54
CA ARG A 111 -15.99 -28.13 -3.91
C ARG A 111 -17.10 -28.22 -4.94
N GLN A 112 -17.14 -27.30 -5.92
CA GLN A 112 -18.15 -27.32 -6.98
C GLN A 112 -18.04 -28.57 -7.86
N ILE A 113 -16.82 -28.95 -8.26
CA ILE A 113 -16.59 -30.18 -9.03
C ILE A 113 -17.10 -31.38 -8.24
N ARG A 114 -16.72 -31.51 -6.97
CA ARG A 114 -17.15 -32.62 -6.12
C ARG A 114 -18.68 -32.68 -5.95
N LEU A 115 -19.34 -31.53 -5.80
CA LEU A 115 -20.80 -31.47 -5.74
C LEU A 115 -21.41 -31.99 -7.04
N LYS A 116 -20.92 -31.51 -8.19
CA LYS A 116 -21.40 -31.91 -9.51
C LYS A 116 -21.13 -33.38 -9.82
N GLU A 117 -20.00 -33.92 -9.38
CA GLU A 117 -19.70 -35.36 -9.45
C GLU A 117 -20.70 -36.18 -8.64
N LEU A 118 -21.06 -35.72 -7.44
CA LEU A 118 -22.08 -36.38 -6.61
C LEU A 118 -23.46 -36.29 -7.26
N GLU A 119 -23.83 -35.14 -7.84
CA GLU A 119 -25.08 -34.99 -8.60
C GLU A 119 -25.12 -35.96 -9.80
N LEU A 120 -24.02 -36.09 -10.55
CA LEU A 120 -23.89 -37.02 -11.68
C LEU A 120 -23.94 -38.49 -11.25
N GLN A 121 -23.36 -38.85 -10.10
CA GLN A 121 -23.47 -40.20 -9.54
C GLN A 121 -24.88 -40.51 -9.00
N GLN A 122 -25.60 -39.48 -8.54
CA GLN A 122 -26.98 -39.61 -8.06
C GLN A 122 -28.03 -39.56 -9.17
N THR A 123 -27.71 -39.05 -10.36
CA THR A 123 -28.49 -39.37 -11.55
C THR A 123 -28.28 -40.85 -11.88
N PRO A 124 -29.28 -41.73 -11.69
CA PRO A 124 -29.16 -43.10 -12.18
C PRO A 124 -28.86 -43.06 -13.69
N PRO A 125 -28.02 -43.96 -14.24
CA PRO A 125 -28.02 -44.17 -15.68
C PRO A 125 -29.47 -44.37 -16.06
N SER A 126 -29.98 -43.51 -16.96
CA SER A 126 -31.38 -43.52 -17.34
C SER A 126 -31.85 -44.96 -17.44
N GLN A 127 -32.72 -45.37 -16.51
CA GLN A 127 -33.55 -46.54 -16.71
C GLN A 127 -34.05 -46.40 -18.15
N PRO A 128 -33.91 -47.43 -19.02
CA PRO A 128 -34.53 -47.36 -20.32
C PRO A 128 -35.98 -46.94 -20.06
N PRO A 129 -36.49 -45.91 -20.77
CA PRO A 129 -37.86 -45.50 -20.58
C PRO A 129 -38.74 -46.76 -20.62
N PRO A 130 -39.81 -46.86 -19.80
CA PRO A 130 -40.80 -47.93 -20.00
C PRO A 130 -41.14 -47.96 -21.50
N PRO A 131 -41.39 -49.12 -22.12
CA PRO A 131 -41.63 -49.23 -23.56
C PRO A 131 -42.93 -48.48 -23.93
N SER A 132 -42.83 -47.16 -24.02
CA SER A 132 -43.85 -46.23 -24.43
C SER A 132 -43.26 -45.48 -25.61
N SER A 133 -43.50 -46.08 -26.78
CA SER A 133 -43.68 -45.41 -28.06
C SER A 133 -42.41 -44.83 -28.72
N PRO A 134 -42.05 -45.30 -29.94
CA PRO A 134 -40.90 -44.78 -30.65
C PRO A 134 -41.27 -43.45 -31.30
N SER A 135 -40.88 -42.33 -30.70
CA SER A 135 -40.85 -41.06 -31.43
C SER A 135 -39.66 -40.20 -31.02
N GLY A 136 -38.47 -40.80 -31.05
CA GLY A 136 -37.26 -40.00 -31.28
C GLY A 136 -37.35 -39.35 -32.66
N PHE A 137 -36.93 -38.08 -32.74
CA PHE A 137 -36.77 -37.37 -34.01
C PHE A 137 -35.79 -38.13 -34.89
N ASP A 138 -36.31 -38.84 -35.88
CA ASP A 138 -35.51 -39.65 -36.79
C ASP A 138 -35.11 -38.79 -37.99
N VAL A 139 -33.85 -38.35 -37.98
CA VAL A 139 -33.26 -37.55 -39.07
C VAL A 139 -33.42 -38.28 -40.41
N ASN A 140 -33.35 -39.61 -40.45
CA ASN A 140 -33.55 -40.36 -41.70
C ASN A 140 -34.99 -40.29 -42.20
N LYS A 141 -35.99 -40.16 -41.31
CA LYS A 141 -37.36 -39.86 -41.76
C LYS A 141 -37.44 -38.48 -42.38
N CYS A 142 -36.75 -37.48 -41.82
CA CYS A 142 -36.70 -36.13 -42.37
C CYS A 142 -36.01 -36.05 -43.75
N ILE A 143 -34.97 -36.86 -43.98
CA ILE A 143 -34.28 -36.93 -45.27
C ILE A 143 -35.23 -37.33 -46.42
N ARG A 144 -36.20 -38.21 -46.16
CA ARG A 144 -37.18 -38.63 -47.18
C ARG A 144 -38.16 -37.54 -47.60
N PHE A 145 -38.29 -36.47 -46.82
CA PHE A 145 -39.14 -35.33 -47.13
C PHE A 145 -38.42 -34.23 -47.92
N VAL A 146 -37.10 -34.37 -48.15
CA VAL A 146 -36.37 -33.49 -49.07
C VAL A 146 -36.67 -33.98 -50.49
N PRO A 147 -37.34 -33.16 -51.34
CA PRO A 147 -37.57 -33.53 -52.73
C PRO A 147 -36.24 -33.82 -53.43
N SER A 148 -36.18 -34.89 -54.22
CA SER A 148 -35.00 -35.18 -55.03
C SER A 148 -34.79 -34.07 -56.05
N PHE A 149 -33.68 -33.36 -55.91
CA PHE A 149 -33.30 -32.28 -56.81
C PHE A 149 -32.65 -32.86 -58.07
N ASN A 150 -33.08 -32.45 -59.26
CA ASN A 150 -32.55 -32.93 -60.54
C ASN A 150 -31.95 -31.78 -61.36
N ASP A 151 -31.05 -32.07 -62.32
CA ASP A 151 -30.37 -31.09 -63.20
C ASP A 151 -31.29 -30.19 -64.05
N LYS A 152 -32.60 -30.42 -64.01
CA LYS A 152 -33.60 -29.56 -64.65
C LYS A 152 -33.97 -28.37 -63.76
N ASP A 153 -33.92 -28.53 -62.44
CA ASP A 153 -34.28 -27.50 -61.46
C ASP A 153 -33.24 -26.37 -61.39
N VAL A 154 -31.98 -26.67 -61.72
CA VAL A 154 -30.88 -25.69 -61.81
C VAL A 154 -31.04 -24.74 -63.00
N ARG A 155 -31.67 -25.21 -64.09
CA ARG A 155 -31.80 -24.47 -65.35
C ARG A 155 -32.97 -23.50 -65.41
N ALA A 156 -33.79 -23.44 -64.36
CA ALA A 156 -34.90 -22.49 -64.26
C ALA A 156 -34.51 -21.12 -63.67
N CYS A 157 -33.26 -20.95 -63.21
CA CYS A 157 -32.75 -19.73 -62.59
C CYS A 157 -31.64 -19.02 -63.39
N SER A 158 -31.53 -19.29 -64.70
CA SER A 158 -30.59 -18.61 -65.61
C SER A 158 -31.31 -18.02 -66.80
#